data_AF-A0A916BET7-F1
#
_entry.id   AF-A0A916BET7-F1
#
_cell.length_a   1.000
_cell.length_b   1.000
_cell.length_c   1.000
_cell.angle_alpha   90.00
_cell.angle_beta   90.00
_cell.angle_gamma   90.00
#
_symmetry.space_group_name_H-M   'P 1'
#
loop_
_entity.id
_entity.type
_entity.pdbx_description
1 polymer ?
#
loop_
_entity_poly.entity_id
_entity_poly.type
_entity_poly.pdbx_seq_one_letter_code
_entity_poly.pdbx_strand_id
1 'polypeptide(L)'
;MNRLGNLVIDSISPNAAKGNKDFSDKLDSLSSFIYLSQKELTRFLENRDTLVWNLKSIQARHKHLVEFALKTWNPSTWHKS
;
A
#
# COMPACT_ATOMS: atom_id res chain seq x y z
N MET A 1 4.16 5.29 -13.80
CA MET A 1 4.01 5.23 -12.32
C MET A 1 3.67 3.81 -11.82
N ASN A 2 4.01 2.74 -12.56
CA ASN A 2 3.63 1.38 -12.17
C ASN A 2 4.71 0.79 -11.25
N ARG A 3 4.51 0.87 -9.93
CA ARG A 3 5.43 0.30 -8.93
C ARG A 3 4.66 -0.47 -7.86
N LEU A 4 5.25 -1.54 -7.36
CA LEU A 4 4.67 -2.38 -6.30
C LEU A 4 4.23 -1.58 -5.07
N GLY A 5 5.01 -0.58 -4.67
CA GLY A 5 4.66 0.30 -3.54
C GLY A 5 3.38 1.13 -3.76
N ASN A 6 2.91 1.28 -5.00
CA ASN A 6 1.66 1.96 -5.34
C ASN A 6 0.48 0.98 -5.54
N LEU A 7 0.73 -0.33 -5.45
CA LEU A 7 -0.30 -1.35 -5.60
C LEU A 7 -0.99 -1.59 -4.25
N VAL A 8 -2.32 -1.47 -4.24
CA VAL A 8 -3.17 -1.71 -3.06
C VAL A 8 -4.25 -2.70 -3.46
N ILE A 9 -4.41 -3.76 -2.67
CA ILE A 9 -5.53 -4.70 -2.84
C ILE A 9 -6.76 -4.06 -2.21
N ASP A 10 -7.83 -4.03 -2.99
CA ASP A 10 -9.12 -3.49 -2.62
C ASP A 10 -10.22 -4.44 -3.09
N SER A 11 -11.38 -4.43 -2.44
CA SER A 11 -12.51 -5.22 -2.93
C SER A 11 -13.05 -4.65 -4.25
N ILE A 12 -13.70 -5.49 -5.05
CA ILE A 12 -14.16 -5.14 -6.41
C ILE A 12 -15.09 -3.92 -6.41
N SER A 13 -16.03 -3.86 -5.47
CA SER A 13 -17.01 -2.76 -5.36
C SER A 13 -16.36 -1.39 -5.03
N PRO A 14 -15.47 -1.28 -4.04
CA PRO A 14 -14.74 -0.04 -3.74
C PRO A 14 -13.76 0.40 -4.81
N ASN A 15 -13.05 -0.55 -5.44
CA ASN A 15 -12.09 -0.24 -6.48
C ASN A 15 -12.78 0.39 -7.71
N ALA A 16 -13.96 -0.13 -8.06
CA ALA A 16 -14.80 0.45 -9.11
C ALA A 16 -15.34 1.84 -8.73
N ALA A 17 -15.72 2.06 -7.46
CA ALA A 17 -16.25 3.33 -6.97
C ALA A 17 -15.21 4.45 -6.80
N LYS A 18 -13.93 4.10 -6.63
CA LYS A 18 -12.83 5.05 -6.39
C LYS A 18 -12.42 5.84 -7.63
N GLY A 19 -12.58 5.29 -8.83
CA GLY A 19 -12.30 5.98 -10.10
C GLY A 19 -10.96 6.75 -10.14
N ASN A 20 -10.87 7.77 -10.98
CA ASN A 20 -9.70 8.67 -11.03
C ASN A 20 -9.81 9.84 -10.05
N LYS A 21 -10.25 9.57 -8.81
CA LYS A 21 -10.31 10.60 -7.75
C LYS A 21 -8.94 10.85 -7.13
N ASP A 22 -8.78 12.03 -6.54
CA ASP A 22 -7.56 12.40 -5.83
C ASP A 22 -7.32 11.53 -4.60
N PHE A 23 -6.05 11.44 -4.18
CA PHE A 23 -5.64 10.54 -3.12
C PHE A 23 -6.28 10.89 -1.76
N SER A 24 -6.56 12.17 -1.49
CA SER A 24 -7.27 12.62 -0.29
C SER A 24 -8.66 12.00 -0.21
N ASP A 25 -9.43 12.09 -1.29
CA ASP A 25 -10.80 11.56 -1.38
C ASP A 25 -10.79 10.03 -1.31
N LYS A 26 -9.75 9.42 -1.89
CA LYS A 26 -9.52 7.98 -1.75
C LYS A 26 -9.25 7.63 -0.30
N LEU A 27 -8.36 8.32 0.40
CA LEU A 27 -7.95 8.01 1.78
C LEU A 27 -9.09 8.17 2.79
N ASP A 28 -9.95 9.17 2.62
CA ASP A 28 -11.16 9.30 3.45
C ASP A 28 -12.08 8.09 3.27
N SER A 29 -12.23 7.58 2.04
CA SER A 29 -12.94 6.31 1.82
C SER A 29 -12.20 5.09 2.37
N LEU A 30 -10.85 5.11 2.38
CA LEU A 30 -9.98 4.05 2.93
C LEU A 30 -10.15 3.89 4.45
N SER A 31 -10.49 4.97 5.18
CA SER A 31 -10.70 4.95 6.63
C SER A 31 -11.82 3.99 7.08
N SER A 32 -12.78 3.72 6.17
CA SER A 32 -13.93 2.85 6.42
C SER A 32 -13.69 1.37 6.12
N PHE A 33 -12.57 1.02 5.49
CA PHE A 33 -12.34 -0.35 5.01
C PHE A 33 -11.68 -1.26 6.04
N ILE A 34 -12.13 -2.53 5.98
CA ILE A 34 -11.75 -3.62 6.88
C ILE A 34 -10.32 -4.13 6.62
N TYR A 35 -9.71 -3.82 5.46
CA TYR A 35 -8.43 -4.40 5.05
C TYR A 35 -7.20 -3.67 5.62
N LEU A 36 -6.31 -4.48 6.24
CA LEU A 36 -5.04 -4.04 6.86
C LEU A 36 -4.15 -3.19 5.94
N SER A 37 -4.16 -3.48 4.63
CA SER A 37 -3.31 -2.84 3.62
C SER A 37 -3.57 -1.34 3.49
N GLN A 38 -4.79 -0.88 3.79
CA GLN A 38 -5.20 0.51 3.64
C GLN A 38 -4.77 1.36 4.84
N LYS A 39 -4.84 0.81 6.06
CA LYS A 39 -4.27 1.44 7.26
C LYS A 39 -2.74 1.52 7.20
N GLU A 40 -2.10 0.54 6.56
CA GLU A 40 -0.64 0.50 6.41
C GLU A 40 -0.08 1.69 5.63
N LEU A 41 -0.82 2.24 4.67
CA LEU A 41 -0.38 3.37 3.83
C LEU A 41 0.01 4.59 4.68
N THR A 42 -0.73 4.85 5.76
CA THR A 42 -0.47 5.97 6.68
C THR A 42 0.91 5.89 7.33
N ARG A 43 1.52 4.70 7.41
CA ARG A 43 2.87 4.50 7.96
C ARG A 43 3.97 4.98 7.02
N PHE A 44 3.66 5.13 5.73
CA PHE A 44 4.60 5.54 4.69
C PHE A 44 4.40 6.99 4.23
N LEU A 45 3.44 7.72 4.80
CA LEU A 45 3.28 9.15 4.56
C LEU A 45 4.45 9.91 5.19
N GLU A 46 5.06 10.84 4.45
CA GLU A 46 6.11 11.71 4.99
C GLU A 46 5.58 12.65 6.07
N ASN A 47 4.33 13.09 5.93
CA ASN A 47 3.65 13.95 6.89
C ASN A 47 2.26 13.37 7.18
N ARG A 48 1.91 13.23 8.46
CA ARG A 48 0.59 12.70 8.87
C ARG A 48 -0.49 13.78 8.90
N ASP A 49 -0.10 15.04 8.94
CA ASP A 49 -0.99 16.20 8.89
C ASP A 49 -1.33 16.59 7.44
N THR A 50 -0.50 16.17 6.46
CA THR A 50 -0.78 16.35 5.03
C THR A 50 -0.76 15.02 4.29
N LEU A 51 -1.95 14.59 3.86
CA LEU A 51 -2.20 13.29 3.24
C LEU A 51 -1.75 13.24 1.77
N VAL A 52 -0.44 13.41 1.53
CA VAL A 52 0.15 13.42 0.18
C VAL A 52 0.83 12.09 -0.11
N TRP A 53 0.32 11.36 -1.10
CA TRP A 53 0.95 10.14 -1.60
C TRP A 53 1.97 10.45 -2.70
N ASN A 54 3.21 10.68 -2.29
CA ASN A 54 4.27 11.10 -3.20
C ASN A 54 5.21 9.93 -3.62
N LEU A 55 6.14 10.22 -4.52
CA LEU A 55 7.10 9.24 -5.02
C LEU A 55 7.93 8.59 -3.90
N LYS A 56 8.26 9.33 -2.83
CA LYS A 56 9.05 8.81 -1.72
C LYS A 56 8.25 7.81 -0.90
N SER A 57 6.97 8.09 -0.62
CA SER A 57 6.06 7.13 0.03
C SER A 57 5.94 5.84 -0.78
N ILE A 58 5.83 5.95 -2.12
CA ILE A 58 5.81 4.80 -3.02
C ILE A 58 7.12 4.01 -2.96
N GLN A 59 8.27 4.68 -2.95
CA GLN A 59 9.58 4.03 -2.88
C GLN A 59 9.80 3.35 -1.53
N ALA A 60 9.45 4.01 -0.43
CA ALA A 60 9.56 3.47 0.93
C ALA A 60 8.71 2.20 1.08
N ARG A 61 7.46 2.25 0.65
CA ARG A 61 6.57 1.09 0.69
C ARG A 61 7.04 -0.02 -0.25
N HIS A 62 7.54 0.32 -1.44
CA HIS A 62 8.09 -0.67 -2.38
C HIS A 62 9.23 -1.46 -1.72
N LYS A 63 10.19 -0.76 -1.11
CA LYS A 63 11.32 -1.39 -0.42
C LYS A 63 10.84 -2.33 0.70
N HIS A 64 9.92 -1.84 1.54
CA HIS A 64 9.35 -2.63 2.63
C HIS A 64 8.70 -3.94 2.14
N LEU A 65 7.89 -3.86 1.08
CA LEU A 65 7.21 -5.04 0.51
C LEU A 65 8.20 -6.06 -0.06
N VAL A 66 9.26 -5.60 -0.74
CA VAL A 66 10.30 -6.48 -1.29
C VAL A 66 11.05 -7.18 -0.16
N GLU A 67 11.45 -6.45 0.88
CA GLU A 67 12.14 -7.03 2.05
C GLU A 67 11.25 -8.06 2.77
N PHE A 68 9.97 -7.74 2.96
CA PHE A 68 9.00 -8.67 3.55
C PHE A 68 8.86 -9.95 2.72
N ALA A 69 8.69 -9.82 1.39
CA ALA A 69 8.52 -10.97 0.50
C ALA A 69 9.78 -11.86 0.48
N LEU A 70 10.97 -11.25 0.40
CA LEU A 70 12.24 -11.97 0.43
C LEU A 70 12.49 -12.66 1.77
N LYS A 71 12.03 -12.10 2.89
CA LYS A 71 12.14 -12.74 4.20
C LYS A 71 11.14 -13.89 4.36
N THR A 72 9.90 -13.70 3.92
CA THR A 72 8.79 -14.62 4.17
C THR A 72 8.82 -15.82 3.22
N TRP A 73 9.10 -15.58 1.94
CA TRP A 73 9.11 -16.60 0.90
C TRP A 73 10.50 -16.78 0.31
N ASN A 74 11.54 -16.71 1.15
CA ASN A 74 12.90 -16.94 0.69
C ASN A 74 13.01 -18.37 0.11
N PRO A 75 13.22 -18.54 -1.22
CA PRO A 75 13.26 -19.86 -1.83
C PRO A 75 14.36 -20.74 -1.26
N SER A 76 15.44 -20.14 -0.75
CA SER A 76 16.58 -20.83 -0.16
C SER A 76 16.31 -21.36 1.26
N THR A 77 15.30 -20.86 1.97
CA THR A 77 14.95 -21.33 3.32
C THR A 77 13.57 -21.98 3.41
N TRP A 78 12.75 -21.86 2.36
CA TRP A 78 11.37 -22.36 2.33
C TRP A 78 11.24 -23.90 2.30
N HIS A 79 12.25 -24.63 1.82
CA HIS A 79 12.23 -26.10 1.78
C HIS A 79 12.83 -26.79 3.02
N LYS A 80 13.13 -26.06 4.10
CA LYS A 80 13.78 -26.60 5.31
C LYS A 80 12.83 -26.85 6.50
N SER A 81 11.52 -26.81 6.29
CA SER A 81 10.51 -27.12 7.31
C SER A 81 9.95 -28.52 7.13
#